data_AF-A0A293MVG7-F1
#
_entry.id   AF-A0A293MVG7-F1
#
_cell.length_a   1.000
_cell.length_b   1.000
_cell.length_c   1.000
_cell.angle_alpha   90.00
_cell.angle_beta   90.00
_cell.angle_gamma   90.00
#
_symmetry.space_group_name_H-M   'P 1'
#
loop_
_entity.id
_entity.type
_entity.pdbx_description
1 polymer ?
#
loop_
_entity_poly.entity_id
_entity_poly.type
_entity_poly.pdbx_seq_one_letter_code
_entity_poly.pdbx_strand_id
1 'polypeptide(L)'
;MPRIPTVHSKTYVTPRRPFEKERLDQELKLIGEYGLRNKREVWRVKYTLAKIRKAARVLLTLDEKDPKRLFEGNALLRRLKLIGEYGLRNKREVWRVKYSLAKIRKAARVLLTLDEKD
;
A
#
# COMPACT_ATOMS: atom_id res chain seq x y z
N MET A 1 2.87 34.47 15.39
CA MET A 1 2.48 33.62 14.23
C MET A 1 1.80 32.36 14.72
N PRO A 2 0.60 31.99 14.23
CA PRO A 2 -0.03 30.71 14.59
C PRO A 2 0.78 29.54 14.00
N ARG A 3 0.95 28.45 14.78
CA ARG A 3 1.64 27.25 14.30
C ARG A 3 0.77 26.52 13.27
N ILE A 4 1.34 26.19 12.12
CA ILE A 4 0.68 25.35 11.11
C ILE A 4 0.43 23.96 11.72
N PRO A 5 -0.82 23.47 11.73
CA PRO A 5 -1.12 22.16 12.28
C PRO A 5 -0.51 21.06 11.38
N THR A 6 0.46 20.33 11.91
CA THR A 6 1.05 19.17 11.23
C THR A 6 0.32 17.89 11.65
N VAL A 7 -0.14 17.12 10.66
CA VAL A 7 -0.82 15.84 10.90
C VAL A 7 0.21 14.73 11.07
N HIS A 8 0.33 14.20 12.28
CA HIS A 8 1.18 13.06 12.60
C HIS A 8 0.34 11.79 12.74
N SER A 9 0.82 10.66 12.25
CA SER A 9 0.12 9.38 12.39
C SER A 9 1.06 8.25 12.78
N LYS A 10 0.55 7.33 13.61
CA LYS A 10 1.29 6.12 14.02
C LYS A 10 1.42 5.16 12.83
N THR A 11 2.63 4.63 12.66
CA THR A 11 2.99 3.72 11.56
C THR A 11 3.02 2.25 11.96
N TYR A 12 2.87 1.93 13.24
CA TYR A 12 2.85 0.56 13.78
C TYR A 12 1.98 0.52 15.03
N VAL A 13 1.61 -0.68 15.44
CA VAL A 13 0.91 -0.97 16.69
C VAL A 13 1.71 -2.02 17.44
N THR A 14 1.81 -1.87 18.76
CA THR A 14 2.49 -2.82 19.63
C THR A 14 1.62 -4.05 19.89
N PRO A 15 2.22 -5.24 20.02
CA PRO A 15 1.50 -6.44 20.42
C PRO A 15 0.76 -6.24 21.75
N ARG A 16 -0.43 -6.85 21.89
CA ARG A 16 -1.20 -6.80 23.15
C ARG A 16 -0.50 -7.55 24.28
N ARG A 17 0.12 -8.69 23.96
CA ARG A 17 0.90 -9.52 24.88
C ARG A 17 2.37 -9.50 24.47
N PRO A 18 3.27 -8.88 25.27
CA PRO A 18 4.68 -8.78 24.90
C PRO A 18 5.42 -10.13 24.88
N PHE A 19 5.15 -11.02 25.84
CA PHE A 19 5.94 -12.24 26.08
C PHE A 19 5.25 -13.52 25.59
N GLU A 20 4.72 -13.49 24.37
CA GLU A 20 4.08 -14.66 23.76
C GLU A 20 5.10 -15.42 22.90
N LYS A 21 5.45 -16.64 23.33
CA LYS A 21 6.53 -17.45 22.73
C LYS A 21 6.33 -17.67 21.23
N GLU A 22 5.16 -18.15 20.83
CA GLU A 22 4.84 -18.42 19.41
C GLU A 22 5.00 -17.19 18.52
N ARG A 23 4.56 -16.02 19.00
CA ARG A 23 4.68 -14.75 18.28
C ARG A 23 6.14 -14.32 18.14
N LEU A 24 6.93 -14.48 19.20
CA LEU A 24 8.35 -14.12 19.21
C LEU A 24 9.14 -15.00 18.23
N ASP A 25 8.87 -16.31 18.22
CA ASP A 25 9.52 -17.27 17.33
C ASP A 25 9.20 -16.99 15.86
N GLN A 26 7.92 -16.72 15.54
CA GLN A 26 7.51 -16.31 14.20
C GLN A 26 8.16 -14.99 13.74
N GLU A 27 8.22 -14.00 14.63
CA GLU A 27 8.86 -12.72 14.32
C GLU A 27 10.36 -12.87 14.10
N LEU A 28 11.04 -13.72 14.86
CA LEU A 28 12.46 -14.02 14.69
C LEU A 28 12.72 -14.73 13.36
N LYS A 29 11.88 -15.71 12.99
CA LYS A 29 11.97 -16.37 11.68
C LYS A 29 11.86 -15.38 10.53
N LEU A 30 10.85 -14.50 10.56
CA LEU A 30 10.67 -13.45 9.54
C LEU A 30 11.83 -12.45 9.50
N ILE A 31 12.39 -12.11 10.65
CA ILE A 31 13.55 -11.23 10.72
C ILE A 31 14.76 -11.88 10.07
N GLY A 32 15.02 -13.16 10.34
CA GLY A 32 16.12 -13.91 9.74
C GLY A 32 15.97 -14.09 8.23
N GLU A 33 14.77 -14.45 7.76
CA GLU A 33 14.50 -14.69 6.34
C GLU A 33 14.63 -13.44 5.48
N TYR A 34 14.17 -12.29 5.98
CA TYR A 34 14.16 -11.02 5.23
C TYR A 34 15.25 -10.02 5.65
N GLY A 35 16.15 -10.40 6.56
CA GLY A 35 17.26 -9.55 7.02
C GLY A 35 16.83 -8.23 7.69
N LEU A 36 15.73 -8.26 8.44
CA LEU A 36 15.17 -7.04 9.05
C LEU A 36 16.00 -6.59 10.26
N ARG A 37 16.16 -5.27 10.45
CA ARG A 37 16.99 -4.76 11.56
C ARG A 37 16.29 -4.89 12.92
N ASN A 38 14.97 -4.69 12.94
CA ASN A 38 14.18 -4.56 14.17
C ASN A 38 12.77 -5.15 14.05
N LYS A 39 12.21 -5.66 15.16
CA LYS A 39 10.79 -6.11 15.24
C LYS A 39 9.78 -5.02 14.85
N ARG A 40 10.14 -3.74 15.01
CA ARG A 40 9.31 -2.60 14.59
C ARG A 40 9.03 -2.60 13.09
N GLU A 41 9.94 -3.11 12.26
CA GLU A 41 9.74 -3.20 10.82
C GLU A 41 8.65 -4.23 10.49
N VAL A 42 8.71 -5.39 11.14
CA VAL A 42 7.65 -6.40 11.08
C VAL A 42 6.31 -5.79 11.52
N TRP A 43 6.28 -5.04 12.62
CA TRP A 43 5.04 -4.42 13.11
C TRP A 43 4.48 -3.35 12.18
N ARG A 44 5.33 -2.61 11.46
CA ARG A 44 4.87 -1.65 10.43
C ARG A 44 4.17 -2.37 9.28
N VAL A 45 4.74 -3.47 8.80
CA VAL A 45 4.15 -4.28 7.72
C VAL A 45 2.86 -4.96 8.20
N LYS A 46 2.86 -5.54 9.41
CA LYS A 46 1.63 -6.10 10.01
C LYS A 46 0.53 -5.04 10.12
N TYR A 47 0.87 -3.80 10.48
CA TYR A 47 -0.08 -2.70 10.60
C TYR A 47 -0.64 -2.23 9.25
N THR A 48 0.18 -2.15 8.20
CA THR A 48 -0.30 -1.81 6.86
C THR A 48 -1.22 -2.91 6.31
N LEU A 49 -0.85 -4.17 6.50
CA LEU A 49 -1.69 -5.32 6.14
C LEU A 49 -3.04 -5.30 6.89
N ALA A 50 -3.01 -5.03 8.19
CA ALA A 50 -4.23 -4.92 9.00
C ALA A 50 -5.19 -3.83 8.48
N LYS A 51 -4.67 -2.68 8.04
CA LYS A 51 -5.48 -1.62 7.42
C LYS A 51 -6.14 -2.07 6.13
N ILE A 52 -5.39 -2.76 5.28
CA ILE A 52 -5.91 -3.29 4.01
C ILE A 52 -7.00 -4.33 4.27
N ARG A 53 -6.75 -5.27 5.18
CA ARG A 53 -7.74 -6.30 5.57
C ARG A 53 -8.99 -5.68 6.18
N LYS A 54 -8.86 -4.64 7.01
CA LYS A 54 -10.01 -3.93 7.59
C LYS A 54 -10.85 -3.27 6.49
N ALA A 55 -10.22 -2.60 5.53
CA ALA A 55 -10.93 -2.01 4.40
C ALA A 55 -11.66 -3.08 3.57
N ALA A 56 -10.98 -4.19 3.24
CA ALA A 56 -11.58 -5.30 2.51
C ALA A 56 -12.80 -5.91 3.24
N ARG A 57 -12.71 -6.12 4.56
CA ARG A 57 -13.83 -6.63 5.37
C ARG A 57 -15.07 -5.74 5.28
N VAL A 58 -14.90 -4.43 5.36
CA VAL A 58 -16.01 -3.46 5.25
C VAL A 58 -16.62 -3.47 3.85
N LEU A 59 -15.83 -3.71 2.82
CA LEU A 59 -16.32 -3.76 1.44
C LEU A 59 -17.07 -5.06 1.13
N LEU A 60 -16.64 -6.18 1.71
CA LEU A 60 -17.27 -7.49 1.51
C LEU A 60 -18.64 -7.61 2.21
N THR A 61 -18.92 -6.77 3.21
CA THR A 61 -20.25 -6.73 3.86
C THR A 61 -21.29 -5.96 3.06
N LEU A 62 -20.88 -5.12 2.10
CA LEU A 62 -21.80 -4.36 1.25
C LEU A 62 -22.32 -5.22 0.11
N ASP A 63 -23.48 -4.88 -0.46
CA ASP A 63 -24.01 -5.58 -1.62
C ASP A 63 -23.12 -5.41 -2.87
N GLU A 64 -23.20 -6.35 -3.80
CA GLU A 64 -22.33 -6.38 -5.00
C GLU A 64 -22.53 -5.17 -5.92
N LYS A 65 -23.74 -4.62 -5.97
CA LYS A 65 -24.09 -3.46 -6.81
C LYS A 65 -23.90 -2.12 -6.11
N ASP A 66 -23.46 -2.11 -4.85
CA ASP A 66 -23.26 -0.88 -4.11
C ASP A 66 -22.14 -0.03 -4.77
N PRO A 67 -22.39 1.26 -5.09
CA PRO A 67 -21.42 2.11 -5.76
C PRO A 67 -20.11 2.25 -4.95
N LYS A 68 -20.18 2.21 -3.62
CA LYS A 68 -19.02 2.29 -2.74
C LYS A 68 -18.14 1.05 -2.86
N ARG A 69 -18.75 -0.14 -2.92
CA ARG A 69 -18.02 -1.42 -3.10
C ARG A 69 -17.29 -1.43 -4.45
N LEU A 70 -17.96 -1.02 -5.52
CA LEU A 70 -17.38 -0.95 -6.86
C LEU A 70 -16.20 0.03 -6.93
N PHE A 71 -16.36 1.23 -6.37
CA PHE A 71 -15.31 2.24 -6.44
C PHE A 71 -14.11 1.92 -5.53
N GLU A 72 -14.37 1.75 -4.22
CA GLU A 72 -13.31 1.52 -3.24
C GLU A 72 -12.66 0.15 -3.40
N GLY A 73 -13.43 -0.89 -3.78
CA GLY A 73 -12.91 -2.22 -4.07
C GLY A 73 -11.93 -2.23 -5.23
N ASN A 74 -12.30 -1.63 -6.36
CA ASN A 74 -11.40 -1.50 -7.51
C ASN A 74 -10.17 -0.65 -7.18
N ALA A 75 -10.32 0.40 -6.37
CA ALA A 75 -9.18 1.19 -5.91
C ALA A 75 -8.22 0.39 -5.02
N LEU A 76 -8.75 -0.46 -4.13
CA LEU A 76 -7.97 -1.32 -3.25
C LEU A 76 -7.20 -2.39 -4.04
N LEU A 77 -7.86 -3.05 -5.00
CA LEU A 77 -7.23 -4.04 -5.88
C LEU A 77 -6.11 -3.43 -6.72
N ARG A 78 -6.35 -2.26 -7.34
CA ARG A 78 -5.31 -1.53 -8.07
C ARG A 78 -4.11 -1.19 -7.19
N ARG A 79 -4.35 -0.80 -5.93
CA ARG A 79 -3.27 -0.50 -4.99
C ARG A 79 -2.47 -1.74 -4.62
N LEU A 80 -3.13 -2.87 -4.40
CA LEU A 80 -2.46 -4.15 -4.11
C LEU A 80 -1.63 -4.63 -5.30
N LYS A 81 -2.17 -4.57 -6.52
CA LYS A 81 -1.45 -4.90 -7.75
C LYS A 81 -0.16 -4.08 -7.88
N LEU A 82 -0.23 -2.78 -7.64
CA LEU A 82 0.96 -1.90 -7.67
C LEU A 82 1.99 -2.22 -6.58
N ILE A 83 1.55 -2.62 -5.38
CA ILE A 83 2.47 -3.04 -4.32
C ILE A 83 3.14 -4.37 -4.70
N GLY A 84 2.39 -5.30 -5.29
CA GLY A 84 2.88 -6.62 -5.70
C GLY A 84 3.83 -6.58 -6.89
N GLU A 85 3.43 -5.92 -7.99
CA GLU A 85 4.21 -5.90 -9.24
C GLU A 85 5.48 -5.03 -9.15
N TYR A 86 5.40 -3.90 -8.46
CA TYR A 86 6.48 -2.91 -8.43
C TYR A 86 7.18 -2.81 -7.07
N GLY A 87 6.80 -3.63 -6.09
CA GLY A 87 7.38 -3.61 -4.74
C GLY A 87 7.19 -2.27 -4.00
N LEU A 88 6.23 -1.44 -4.43
CA LEU A 88 6.08 -0.07 -3.96
C LEU A 88 5.61 -0.06 -2.51
N ARG A 89 6.51 0.31 -1.59
CA ARG A 89 6.24 0.31 -0.15
C ARG A 89 5.47 1.54 0.30
N ASN A 90 5.56 2.64 -0.45
CA ASN A 90 5.09 3.93 0.03
C ASN A 90 4.17 4.69 -0.94
N LYS A 91 3.21 5.45 -0.39
CA LYS A 91 2.28 6.28 -1.21
C LYS A 91 3.01 7.25 -2.14
N ARG A 92 4.17 7.78 -1.70
CA ARG A 92 5.03 8.66 -2.50
C ARG A 92 5.65 7.95 -3.71
N GLU A 93 6.04 6.69 -3.56
CA GLU A 93 6.61 5.88 -4.64
C GLU A 93 5.53 5.54 -5.67
N VAL A 94 4.34 5.15 -5.18
CA VAL A 94 3.16 4.95 -6.03
C VAL A 94 2.81 6.22 -6.82
N TRP A 95 2.88 7.39 -6.19
CA TRP A 95 2.59 8.66 -6.86
C TRP A 95 3.63 9.00 -7.93
N ARG A 96 4.93 8.81 -7.64
CA ARG A 96 6.02 9.01 -8.60
C ARG A 96 5.88 8.09 -9.83
N VAL A 97 5.63 6.80 -9.61
CA VAL A 97 5.45 5.84 -10.71
C VAL A 97 4.20 6.15 -11.55
N LYS A 98 3.09 6.53 -10.92
CA LYS A 98 1.90 6.97 -11.66
C LYS A 98 2.17 8.20 -12.52
N TYR A 99 2.90 9.17 -11.97
CA TYR A 99 3.26 10.40 -12.68
C TYR A 99 4.18 10.12 -13.88
N SER A 100 5.23 9.32 -13.69
CA SER A 100 6.14 8.94 -14.78
C SER A 100 5.42 8.13 -15.86
N LEU A 101 4.58 7.16 -15.49
CA LEU A 101 3.80 6.36 -16.42
C LEU A 101 2.81 7.21 -17.23
N ALA A 102 2.18 8.21 -16.61
CA ALA A 102 1.30 9.16 -17.31
C ALA A 102 2.08 10.01 -18.32
N LYS A 103 3.30 10.43 -17.98
CA LYS A 103 4.19 11.20 -18.85
C LYS A 103 4.65 10.35 -20.05
N ILE A 104 5.04 9.10 -19.81
CA ILE A 104 5.40 8.12 -20.86
C ILE A 104 4.21 7.86 -21.77
N ARG A 105 3.02 7.60 -21.23
CA ARG A 105 1.80 7.33 -22.02
C ARG A 105 1.38 8.52 -22.88
N LYS A 106 1.56 9.75 -22.39
CA LYS A 106 1.32 10.97 -23.16
C LYS A 106 2.34 11.12 -24.28
N ALA A 107 3.62 10.87 -24.01
CA ALA A 107 4.68 10.90 -25.03
C ALA A 107 4.48 9.81 -26.11
N ALA A 108 4.19 8.58 -25.70
CA ALA A 108 3.91 7.47 -26.62
C ALA A 108 2.68 7.73 -27.50
N ARG A 109 1.63 8.35 -26.95
CA ARG A 109 0.45 8.76 -27.75
C ARG A 109 0.82 9.77 -28.84
N VAL A 110 1.68 10.73 -28.54
CA VAL A 110 2.14 11.74 -29.52
C VAL A 110 2.98 11.09 -30.61
N LEU A 111 3.87 10.16 -30.24
CA LEU A 111 4.69 9.42 -31.21
C LEU A 111 3.84 8.57 -32.16
N LEU A 112 2.87 7.82 -31.62
CA LEU A 112 1.96 7.00 -32.44
C LEU A 112 1.10 7.83 -33.40
N THR A 113 0.73 9.06 -33.03
CA THR A 113 -0.01 9.98 -33.93
C THR A 113 0.86 10.66 -34.99
N LEU A 114 2.20 10.56 -34.88
CA LEU A 114 3.14 11.07 -35.88
C LEU A 114 3.44 10.00 -36.95
N ASP A 115 3.45 8.72 -36.56
CA ASP A 115 3.67 7.58 -37.48
C ASP A 115 2.47 7.29 -38.41
N GLU A 116 1.27 7.85 -38.13
CA GLU A 116 0.06 7.69 -38.96
C GLU A 116 -0.10 8.78 -40.06
N LYS A 117 0.90 9.66 -40.24
CA LYS A 117 0.83 10.83 -41.13
C LYS A 117 1.73 10.80 -42.36
N ASP A 118 2.40 9.68 -42.62
CA ASP A 118 3.11 9.39 -43.88
C ASP A 118 2.27 8.48 -44.78
#